data_AF-A0A1G6FAI5-F1
#
_entry.id   AF-A0A1G6FAI5-F1
#
_cell.length_a   1.000
_cell.length_b   1.000
_cell.length_c   1.000
_cell.angle_alpha   90.00
_cell.angle_beta   90.00
_cell.angle_gamma   90.00
#
_symmetry.space_group_name_H-M   'P 1'
#
loop_
_entity.id
_entity.type
_entity.pdbx_description
1 polymer ?
#
loop_
_entity_poly.entity_id
_entity_poly.type
_entity_poly.pdbx_seq_one_letter_code
_entity_poly.pdbx_strand_id
1 'polypeptide(L)' 'SKGSKIPVNPVIHEFYTLKCKTKKKNVAIGAVMHKVCNIIFAMLRDNKPYEMITPEEHRKQFDLLNRTTKAA' A
#
# COMPACT_ATOMS: atom_id res chain seq x y z
N SER A 1 -10.64 -17.05 -21.88
CA SER A 1 -9.21 -17.21 -21.59
C SER A 1 -9.02 -17.16 -20.07
N LYS A 2 -8.33 -18.13 -19.46
CA LYS A 2 -8.09 -18.12 -18.00
C LYS A 2 -7.16 -16.95 -17.69
N GLY A 3 -7.65 -15.96 -16.95
CA GLY A 3 -6.89 -14.74 -16.60
C GLY A 3 -5.53 -15.08 -15.97
N SER A 4 -4.55 -14.22 -16.22
CA SER A 4 -3.19 -14.35 -15.67
C SER A 4 -3.24 -14.62 -14.16
N LYS A 5 -2.47 -15.61 -13.69
CA LYS A 5 -2.33 -15.91 -12.24
C LYS A 5 -1.59 -14.81 -11.47
N ILE A 6 -1.12 -13.77 -12.18
CA ILE A 6 -0.35 -12.68 -11.60
C ILE A 6 -1.32 -11.64 -11.02
N PRO A 7 -1.24 -11.31 -9.73
CA PRO A 7 -2.06 -10.26 -9.16
C PRO A 7 -1.72 -8.91 -9.81
N VAL A 8 -2.76 -8.13 -10.15
CA VAL A 8 -2.62 -6.78 -10.73
C VAL A 8 -1.75 -5.87 -9.85
N ASN A 9 -1.88 -6.02 -8.53
CA ASN A 9 -1.03 -5.33 -7.57
C ASN A 9 -0.37 -6.34 -6.62
N PRO A 10 0.87 -6.78 -6.91
CA PRO A 10 1.58 -7.76 -6.10
C PRO A 10 1.83 -7.26 -4.67
N VAL A 11 2.03 -5.95 -4.45
CA VAL A 11 2.25 -5.38 -3.11
C VAL A 11 1.00 -5.47 -2.24
N ILE A 12 -0.16 -5.16 -2.80
CA ILE A 12 -1.44 -5.29 -2.07
C ILE A 12 -1.78 -6.76 -1.84
N HIS A 13 -1.50 -7.63 -2.83
CA HIS A 13 -1.70 -9.06 -2.68
C HIS A 13 -0.82 -9.65 -1.57
N GLU A 14 0.47 -9.31 -1.53
CA GLU A 14 1.38 -9.75 -0.47
C GLU A 14 0.92 -9.26 0.91
N PHE A 15 0.49 -7.99 1.01
CA PHE A 15 -0.09 -7.45 2.24
C PHE A 15 -1.30 -8.27 2.70
N TYR A 16 -2.22 -8.61 1.79
CA TYR A 16 -3.35 -9.49 2.08
C TYR A 16 -2.88 -10.88 2.56
N THR A 17 -1.98 -11.53 1.84
CA THR A 17 -1.45 -12.85 2.18
C THR A 17 -0.81 -12.85 3.58
N LEU A 18 -0.04 -11.81 3.92
CA LEU A 18 0.56 -11.67 5.24
C LEU A 18 -0.50 -11.46 6.34
N LYS A 19 -1.54 -10.67 6.08
CA LYS A 19 -2.66 -10.49 7.03
C LYS A 19 -3.43 -11.79 7.27
N CYS A 20 -3.61 -12.62 6.24
CA CYS A 20 -4.26 -13.93 6.38
C CYS A 20 -3.48 -14.90 7.29
N LYS A 21 -2.16 -14.71 7.49
CA LYS A 21 -1.40 -15.53 8.45
C LYS A 21 -1.81 -15.29 9.91
N THR A 22 -2.41 -14.14 10.21
CA THR A 22 -2.72 -13.71 11.59
C THR A 22 -4.20 -13.36 11.80
N LYS A 23 -5.00 -13.23 10.74
CA LYS A 23 -6.40 -12.80 10.80
C LYS A 23 -7.29 -13.67 9.92
N LYS A 24 -8.57 -13.80 10.30
CA LYS A 24 -9.60 -14.40 9.45
C LYS A 24 -9.68 -13.65 8.11
N LYS A 25 -9.98 -14.38 7.03
CA LYS A 25 -10.01 -13.86 5.64
C LYS A 25 -10.77 -12.53 5.49
N ASN A 26 -12.00 -12.45 6.01
CA ASN A 26 -12.82 -11.23 5.87
C ASN A 26 -12.21 -10.02 6.59
N VAL A 27 -11.52 -10.25 7.70
CA VAL A 27 -10.80 -9.19 8.43
C VAL A 27 -9.56 -8.74 7.66
N ALA A 28 -8.86 -9.67 7.00
CA ALA A 28 -7.74 -9.34 6.12
C ALA A 28 -8.19 -8.50 4.91
N ILE A 29 -9.34 -8.83 4.30
CA ILE A 29 -9.95 -8.02 3.23
C ILE A 29 -10.30 -6.62 3.75
N GLY A 30 -10.90 -6.49 4.94
CA GLY A 30 -11.17 -5.18 5.54
C GLY A 30 -9.90 -4.32 5.70
N ALA A 31 -8.80 -4.93 6.12
CA ALA A 31 -7.51 -4.22 6.20
C ALA A 31 -6.97 -3.79 4.82
N VAL A 32 -7.21 -4.59 3.77
CA VAL A 32 -6.87 -4.21 2.39
C VAL A 32 -7.72 -3.02 1.93
N MET A 33 -9.03 -3.04 2.18
CA MET A 33 -9.93 -1.95 1.82
C MET A 33 -9.50 -0.62 2.47
N HIS A 34 -9.21 -0.63 3.78
CA HIS A 34 -8.67 0.55 4.46
C HIS A 34 -7.37 1.05 3.82
N LYS A 35 -6.45 0.13 3.45
CA LYS A 35 -5.20 0.50 2.79
C LYS A 35 -5.43 1.14 1.41
N VAL A 36 -6.36 0.61 0.62
CA VAL A 36 -6.72 1.17 -0.69
C VAL A 36 -7.37 2.55 -0.55
N CYS A 37 -8.31 2.72 0.39
CA CYS A 37 -8.91 4.02 0.69
C CYS A 37 -7.84 5.08 1.05
N ASN A 38 -6.86 4.72 1.89
CA ASN A 38 -5.79 5.63 2.27
C ASN A 38 -4.88 6.00 1.08
N ILE A 39 -4.63 5.08 0.15
CA ILE A 39 -3.88 5.35 -1.08
C ILE A 39 -4.64 6.36 -1.95
N ILE A 40 -5.93 6.12 -2.18
CA ILE A 40 -6.78 7.04 -2.97
C ILE A 40 -6.83 8.41 -2.30
N PHE A 41 -6.99 8.45 -0.98
CA PHE A 41 -6.98 9.71 -0.23
C PHE A 41 -5.66 10.46 -0.39
N ALA A 42 -4.52 9.79 -0.29
CA ALA A 42 -3.20 10.40 -0.50
C ALA A 42 -3.03 10.94 -1.94
N MET A 43 -3.45 10.17 -2.95
CA MET A 43 -3.44 10.62 -4.35
C MET A 43 -4.23 11.91 -4.54
N LEU A 44 -5.43 11.98 -3.97
CA LEU A 44 -6.30 13.14 -4.06
C LEU A 44 -5.74 14.34 -3.28
N ARG A 45 -5.24 14.11 -2.05
CA ARG A 45 -4.65 15.15 -1.20
C ARG A 45 -3.42 15.78 -1.83
N ASP A 46 -2.53 14.95 -2.38
CA ASP A 46 -1.23 15.37 -2.91
C ASP A 46 -1.30 15.69 -4.41
N ASN A 47 -2.48 15.56 -5.03
CA ASN A 47 -2.71 15.67 -6.48
C ASN A 47 -1.68 14.88 -7.30
N LYS A 48 -1.37 13.66 -6.85
CA LYS A 48 -0.33 12.80 -7.42
C LYS A 48 -0.94 11.52 -7.98
N PRO A 49 -0.54 11.05 -9.18
CA PRO A 49 -0.99 9.76 -9.70
C PRO A 49 -0.56 8.59 -8.81
N TYR A 50 -1.26 7.47 -8.95
CA TYR A 50 -0.91 6.24 -8.25
C TYR A 50 0.46 5.73 -8.69
N GLU A 51 1.29 5.35 -7.71
CA GLU A 51 2.55 4.65 -7.95
C GLU A 51 2.57 3.34 -7.14
N MET A 52 3.03 2.26 -7.78
CA MET A 52 3.23 1.00 -7.07
C MET A 52 4.51 1.08 -6.25
N ILE A 53 4.35 1.26 -4.93
CA ILE A 53 5.45 1.42 -3.99
C ILE A 53 5.48 0.27 -2.98
N THR A 54 6.67 -0.30 -2.74
CA THR A 54 6.86 -1.34 -1.72
C THR A 54 6.88 -0.72 -0.32
N PRO A 55 6.61 -1.50 0.75
CA PRO A 55 6.72 -1.01 2.11
C PRO A 55 8.11 -0.42 2.44
N GLU A 56 9.18 -1.02 1.91
CA GLU A 56 10.57 -0.58 2.11
C GLU A 56 10.79 0.79 1.51
N GLU A 57 10.33 0.99 0.27
CA GLU A 57 10.49 2.24 -0.44
C GLU A 57 9.67 3.35 0.20
N HIS A 58 8.44 3.05 0.63
CA HIS A 58 7.60 4.00 1.37
C HIS A 58 8.27 4.44 2.69
N ARG A 59 8.90 3.52 3.44
CA ARG A 59 9.65 3.86 4.66
C ARG A 59 10.82 4.80 4.37
N LYS A 60 11.61 4.50 3.33
CA LYS A 60 12.74 5.37 2.92
C LYS A 60 12.27 6.78 2.55
N GLN A 61 11.20 6.90 1.78
CA GLN A 61 10.63 8.20 1.40
C GLN A 61 10.15 8.99 2.62
N PHE A 62 9.46 8.32 3.55
CA PHE A 62 9.01 8.94 4.80
C PHE A 62 10.18 9.42 5.67
N ASP A 63 11.22 8.61 5.82
CA ASP A 63 12.41 8.96 6.59
C ASP A 63 13.16 10.14 5.97
N LEU A 64 13.27 10.17 4.63
CA LEU A 64 13.88 11.29 3.92
C LEU A 64 13.08 12.58 4.12
N LEU A 65 11.75 12.52 3.94
CA LEU A 65 10.87 13.67 4.14
C LEU A 65 11.01 14.24 5.56
N ASN A 66 11.02 13.38 6.58
CA ASN A 66 11.18 13.82 7.97
C ASN A 66 12.54 14.43 8.27
N ARG A 67 13.59 14.04 7.55
CA ARG A 67 14.92 14.67 7.68
C ARG A 67 14.94 16.04 7.02
N THR A 68 14.33 16.18 5.84
CA THR A 68 14.33 17.46 5.11
C THR A 68 13.42 18.50 5.77
N THR A 69 12.28 18.10 6.34
CA THR A 69 11.38 19.02 7.06
C THR A 69 11.89 19.46 8.43
N LYS A 70 12.78 18.67 9.06
CA LYS A 70 13.45 19.06 10.30
C LYS A 70 14.68 19.96 10.08
N ALA A 71 15.23 19.95 8.87
CA ALA A 71 16.41 20.72 8.50
C ALA A 71 16.06 22.08 7.86
N ALA A 72 14.78 22.32 7.57
CA ALA A 72 14.23 23.59 7.07
C ALA A 72 13.57 24.36 8.23
#